data_AF-A0A844Z3N3-F1
#
_entry.id   AF-A0A844Z3N3-F1
#
_cell.length_a   1.000
_cell.length_b   1.000
_cell.length_c   1.000
_cell.angle_alpha   90.00
_cell.angle_beta   90.00
_cell.angle_gamma   90.00
#
_symmetry.space_group_name_H-M   'P 1'
#
loop_
_entity.id
_entity.type
_entity.pdbx_description
1 polymer ?
#
loop_
_entity_poly.entity_id
_entity_poly.type
_entity_poly.pdbx_seq_one_letter_code
_entity_poly.pdbx_strand_id
1 'polypeptide(L)'
;MHCATPPDPNEDQLAEIQLRRMARSFYWKGWPLREIARELDVNYNTVASWKRREKWDKAAPVDVIEDRLEAKIATLLDKEPFTEGDMKRVDFLMRQLERTARVKKYSASGKEGDLNPKIEKRNDDAAKAKRADKRKNFLTLDQWQALLDDFEKWRFEYQDIWWDNRDQRTRKIRKARQIGATV
;
A
#
# COMPACT_ATOMS: atom_id res chain seq x y z
N MET A 1 49.74 -35.27 -10.49
CA MET A 1 48.69 -34.90 -11.46
C MET A 1 47.47 -34.50 -10.64
N HIS A 2 47.21 -33.20 -10.49
CA HIS A 2 45.99 -32.73 -9.86
C HIS A 2 44.88 -32.85 -10.90
N CYS A 3 43.97 -33.82 -10.73
CA CYS A 3 42.74 -33.86 -11.50
C CYS A 3 41.94 -32.61 -11.14
N ALA A 4 41.71 -31.73 -12.11
CA ALA A 4 40.77 -30.63 -11.96
C ALA A 4 39.39 -31.24 -11.65
N THR A 5 38.87 -30.96 -10.46
CA THR A 5 37.48 -31.27 -10.12
C THR A 5 36.60 -30.65 -11.20
N PRO A 6 35.69 -31.41 -11.85
CA PRO A 6 34.80 -30.84 -12.84
C PRO A 6 33.98 -29.73 -12.18
N PRO A 7 33.74 -28.60 -12.89
CA PRO A 7 32.99 -27.49 -12.33
C PRO A 7 31.60 -27.96 -11.92
N ASP A 8 31.18 -27.57 -10.71
CA ASP A 8 29.87 -27.93 -10.20
C ASP A 8 28.80 -27.26 -11.08
N PRO A 9 27.86 -28.02 -11.68
CA PRO A 9 26.90 -27.49 -12.65
C PRO A 9 25.96 -26.41 -12.07
N ASN A 10 25.90 -26.28 -10.75
CA ASN A 10 25.14 -25.24 -10.06
C ASN A 10 25.89 -23.91 -9.97
N GLU A 11 27.23 -23.92 -9.83
CA GLU A 11 28.04 -22.70 -9.80
C GLU A 11 28.07 -22.02 -11.18
N ASP A 12 28.20 -22.80 -12.25
CA ASP A 12 28.18 -22.28 -13.63
C ASP A 12 26.85 -21.58 -13.96
N GLN A 13 25.73 -22.13 -13.48
CA GLN A 13 24.41 -21.52 -13.65
C GLN A 13 24.28 -20.20 -12.88
N LEU A 14 24.79 -20.14 -11.65
CA LEU A 14 24.79 -18.92 -10.83
C LEU A 14 25.65 -17.83 -11.47
N ALA A 15 26.83 -18.19 -11.98
CA ALA A 15 27.73 -17.27 -12.69
C ALA A 15 27.06 -16.71 -13.95
N GLU A 16 26.37 -17.55 -14.74
CA GLU A 16 25.65 -17.09 -15.92
C GLU A 16 24.50 -16.12 -15.55
N ILE A 17 23.75 -16.41 -14.48
CA ILE A 17 22.70 -15.51 -13.98
C ILE A 17 23.28 -14.15 -13.59
N GLN A 18 24.44 -14.12 -12.92
CA GLN A 18 25.10 -12.87 -12.56
C GLN A 18 25.58 -12.09 -13.79
N LEU A 19 26.21 -12.75 -14.75
CA LEU A 19 26.64 -12.13 -16.01
C LEU A 19 25.46 -11.54 -16.79
N ARG A 20 24.34 -12.26 -16.86
CA ARG A 20 23.10 -11.77 -17.48
C ARG A 20 22.57 -10.51 -16.80
N ARG A 21 22.53 -10.50 -15.45
CA ARG A 21 22.10 -9.33 -14.67
C ARG A 21 23.03 -8.13 -14.88
N MET A 22 24.34 -8.33 -14.85
CA MET A 22 25.34 -7.28 -15.11
C MET A 22 25.18 -6.70 -16.52
N ALA A 23 25.04 -7.56 -17.53
CA ALA A 23 24.84 -7.15 -18.93
C ALA A 23 23.59 -6.29 -19.10
N ARG A 24 22.49 -6.68 -18.45
CA ARG A 24 21.24 -5.92 -18.43
C ARG A 24 21.41 -4.55 -17.77
N SER A 25 22.11 -4.49 -16.64
CA SER A 25 22.38 -3.23 -15.93
C SER A 25 23.22 -2.28 -16.79
N PHE A 26 24.26 -2.77 -17.47
CA PHE A 26 25.04 -1.97 -18.42
C PHE A 26 24.20 -1.46 -19.61
N TYR A 27 23.32 -2.31 -20.15
CA TYR A 27 22.43 -1.89 -21.23
C TYR A 27 21.54 -0.73 -20.81
N TRP A 28 20.94 -0.80 -19.63
CA TRP A 28 20.12 0.28 -19.09
C TRP A 28 20.92 1.52 -18.67
N LYS A 29 22.24 1.44 -18.51
CA LYS A 29 23.12 2.62 -18.39
C LYS A 29 23.33 3.33 -19.73
N GLY A 30 22.88 2.75 -20.85
CA GLY A 30 23.04 3.29 -22.20
C GLY A 30 24.26 2.76 -22.94
N TRP A 31 24.92 1.72 -22.43
CA TRP A 31 26.09 1.14 -23.09
C TRP A 31 25.69 0.38 -24.35
N PRO A 32 26.44 0.51 -25.46
CA PRO A 32 26.19 -0.27 -26.65
C PRO A 32 26.53 -1.75 -26.40
N LEU A 33 25.76 -2.68 -26.98
CA LEU A 33 25.94 -4.12 -26.76
C LEU A 33 27.35 -4.63 -27.07
N ARG A 34 28.07 -3.97 -27.99
CA ARG A 34 29.46 -4.32 -28.34
C ARG A 34 30.44 -4.04 -27.20
N GLU A 35 30.24 -2.96 -26.46
CA GLU A 35 31.07 -2.63 -25.30
C GLU A 35 30.74 -3.53 -24.12
N ILE A 36 29.46 -3.85 -23.90
CA ILE A 36 29.03 -4.79 -22.87
C ILE A 36 29.64 -6.18 -23.10
N ALA A 37 29.60 -6.65 -24.34
CA ALA A 37 30.21 -7.93 -24.73
C ALA A 37 31.72 -7.96 -24.47
N ARG A 38 32.42 -6.85 -24.72
CA ARG A 38 33.85 -6.69 -24.45
C ARG A 38 34.15 -6.67 -22.96
N GLU A 39 33.37 -5.92 -22.17
CA GLU A 39 33.59 -5.75 -20.73
C GLU A 39 33.36 -7.05 -19.96
N LEU A 40 32.34 -7.81 -20.34
CA LEU A 40 31.98 -9.07 -19.67
C LEU A 40 32.72 -10.29 -20.23
N ASP A 41 33.55 -10.12 -21.26
CA ASP A 41 34.20 -11.20 -22.02
C ASP A 41 33.21 -12.27 -22.53
N VAL A 42 32.06 -11.83 -23.05
CA VAL A 42 31.00 -12.70 -23.58
C VAL A 42 30.76 -12.42 -25.05
N ASN A 43 30.47 -13.45 -25.85
CA ASN A 43 30.12 -13.29 -27.26
C ASN A 43 28.94 -12.31 -27.45
N TYR A 44 29.07 -11.38 -28.39
CA TYR A 44 28.03 -10.40 -28.74
C TYR A 44 26.66 -11.04 -29.01
N ASN A 45 26.62 -12.17 -29.71
CA ASN A 45 25.37 -12.87 -30.03
C ASN A 45 24.65 -13.38 -28.79
N THR A 46 25.40 -13.75 -27.75
CA THR A 46 24.87 -14.18 -26.46
C THR A 46 24.17 -13.01 -25.76
N VAL A 47 24.83 -11.85 -25.67
CA VAL A 47 24.25 -10.62 -25.09
C VAL A 47 23.02 -10.17 -25.90
N ALA A 48 23.08 -10.19 -27.22
CA ALA A 48 21.95 -9.86 -28.09
C ALA A 48 20.76 -10.84 -27.91
N SER A 49 21.05 -12.14 -27.71
CA SER A 49 20.04 -13.15 -27.40
C SER A 49 19.36 -12.88 -26.06
N TRP A 50 20.13 -12.54 -25.01
CA TRP A 50 19.59 -12.17 -23.70
C TRP A 50 18.67 -10.96 -23.80
N LYS A 51 19.15 -9.87 -24.44
CA LYS A 51 18.36 -8.67 -24.70
C LYS A 51 16.99 -8.99 -25.33
N ARG A 52 16.99 -9.85 -26.35
CA ARG A 52 15.77 -10.24 -27.07
C ARG A 52 14.84 -11.11 -26.22
N ARG A 53 15.38 -12.11 -25.52
CA ARG A 53 14.59 -13.05 -24.69
C ARG A 53 13.93 -12.34 -23.51
N GLU A 54 14.68 -11.49 -22.83
CA GLU A 54 14.21 -10.75 -21.65
C GLU A 54 13.57 -9.41 -22.00
N LYS A 55 13.51 -9.05 -23.29
CA LYS A 55 12.84 -7.85 -23.81
C LYS A 55 13.29 -6.59 -23.08
N TRP A 56 14.60 -6.37 -22.95
CA TRP A 56 15.15 -5.24 -22.18
C TRP A 56 14.63 -3.87 -22.64
N ASP A 57 14.25 -3.74 -23.91
CA ASP A 57 13.64 -2.52 -24.49
C ASP A 57 12.22 -2.23 -23.98
N LYS A 58 11.52 -3.24 -23.46
CA LYS A 58 10.13 -3.14 -22.97
C LYS A 58 10.04 -3.09 -21.45
N ALA A 59 11.19 -3.04 -20.76
CA ALA A 59 11.23 -2.97 -19.30
C ALA A 59 10.53 -1.70 -18.81
N ALA A 60 9.76 -1.80 -17.73
CA ALA A 60 9.12 -0.62 -17.17
C ALA A 60 10.20 0.29 -16.56
N PRO A 61 10.05 1.63 -16.59
CA PRO A 61 11.01 2.54 -15.96
C PRO A 61 11.27 2.22 -14.48
N VAL A 62 10.27 1.67 -13.78
CA VAL A 62 10.38 1.25 -12.37
C VAL A 62 11.37 0.09 -12.19
N ASP A 63 11.39 -0.88 -13.11
CA ASP A 63 12.33 -2.00 -13.07
C ASP A 63 13.77 -1.53 -13.26
N VAL A 64 13.97 -0.56 -14.16
CA VAL A 64 15.29 0.04 -14.41
C VAL A 64 15.78 0.83 -13.19
N ILE A 65 14.88 1.54 -12.51
CA ILE A 65 15.23 2.27 -11.29
C ILE A 65 15.56 1.30 -10.16
N GLU A 66 14.78 0.23 -9.99
CA GLU A 66 15.01 -0.79 -8.97
C GLU A 66 16.39 -1.44 -9.11
N ASP A 67 16.76 -1.91 -10.30
CA ASP A 67 18.09 -2.49 -10.59
C ASP A 67 19.24 -1.52 -10.23
N ARG A 68 19.04 -0.23 -10.50
CA ARG A 68 20.02 0.82 -10.15
C ARG A 68 20.08 1.08 -8.65
N LEU A 69 18.95 1.06 -7.95
CA LEU A 69 18.90 1.22 -6.50
C LEU A 69 19.65 0.06 -5.83
N GLU A 70 19.36 -1.18 -6.24
CA GLU A 70 20.05 -2.38 -5.74
C GLU A 70 21.56 -2.30 -5.94
N ALA A 71 22.01 -2.00 -7.17
CA ALA A 71 23.44 -1.87 -7.48
C ALA A 71 24.12 -0.78 -6.64
N LYS A 72 23.44 0.36 -6.41
CA LYS A 72 23.98 1.47 -5.63
C LYS A 72 24.04 1.14 -4.14
N ILE A 73 23.06 0.41 -3.61
CA ILE A 73 23.05 -0.07 -2.23
C ILE A 73 24.21 -1.03 -2.01
N ALA A 74 24.38 -2.05 -2.87
CA ALA A 74 25.49 -2.99 -2.79
C ALA A 74 26.85 -2.27 -2.80
N THR A 75 27.06 -1.35 -3.76
CA THR A 75 28.30 -0.58 -3.86
C THR A 75 28.60 0.25 -2.60
N LEU A 76 27.57 0.79 -1.94
CA LEU A 76 27.75 1.57 -0.71
C LEU A 76 28.01 0.70 0.52
N LEU A 77 27.47 -0.51 0.55
CA LEU A 77 27.71 -1.47 1.62
C LEU A 77 29.12 -2.05 1.56
N ASP A 78 29.62 -2.34 0.34
CA ASP A 78 30.96 -2.89 0.12
C ASP A 78 32.07 -1.84 0.20
N LYS A 79 31.71 -0.55 0.33
CA LYS A 79 32.67 0.55 0.40
C LYS A 79 33.38 0.56 1.76
N GLU A 80 34.71 0.59 1.73
CA GLU A 80 35.55 0.73 2.92
C GLU A 80 36.41 2.02 2.87
N PRO A 81 36.44 2.85 3.93
CA PRO A 81 35.69 2.71 5.19
C PRO A 81 34.20 3.01 5.00
N PHE A 82 33.36 2.25 5.72
CA PHE A 82 31.92 2.46 5.75
C PHE A 82 31.57 3.59 6.73
N THR A 83 31.15 4.74 6.20
CA THR A 83 30.94 5.96 7.01
C THR A 83 29.49 6.12 7.45
N GLU A 84 29.24 6.94 8.48
CA GLU A 84 27.87 7.32 8.89
C GLU A 84 27.09 8.01 7.74
N GLY A 85 27.79 8.75 6.87
CA GLY A 85 27.21 9.34 5.68
C GLY A 85 26.71 8.29 4.68
N ASP A 86 27.40 7.16 4.57
CA ASP A 86 27.00 6.05 3.71
C ASP A 86 25.81 5.29 4.30
N MET A 87 25.76 5.11 5.63
CA MET A 87 24.57 4.56 6.32
C MET A 87 23.30 5.34 5.99
N LYS A 88 23.36 6.69 6.04
CA LYS A 88 22.20 7.54 5.71
C LYS A 88 21.79 7.44 4.25
N ARG A 89 22.75 7.26 3.34
CA ARG A 89 22.46 7.04 1.90
C ARG A 89 21.82 5.68 1.68
N VAL A 90 22.32 4.63 2.31
CA VAL A 90 21.74 3.28 2.23
C VAL A 90 20.31 3.30 2.77
N ASP A 91 20.06 3.91 3.93
CA ASP A 91 18.70 4.07 4.47
C ASP A 91 17.76 4.81 3.50
N PHE A 92 18.23 5.92 2.91
CA PHE A 92 17.46 6.66 1.91
C PHE A 92 17.11 5.81 0.68
N LEU A 93 18.09 5.06 0.17
CA LEU A 93 17.93 4.21 -1.01
C LEU A 93 17.01 3.01 -0.72
N MET A 94 17.13 2.38 0.45
CA MET A 94 16.21 1.32 0.90
C MET A 94 14.77 1.83 0.98
N ARG A 95 14.55 3.06 1.48
CA ARG A 95 13.21 3.69 1.44
C ARG A 95 12.71 3.98 0.03
N GLN A 96 13.60 4.28 -0.93
CA GLN A 96 13.19 4.39 -2.34
C GLN A 96 12.85 3.03 -2.95
N LEU A 97 13.56 1.97 -2.56
CA LEU A 97 13.29 0.60 -2.99
C LEU A 97 11.90 0.12 -2.51
N GLU A 98 11.51 0.45 -1.27
CA GLU A 98 10.14 0.19 -0.83
C GLU A 98 9.09 0.93 -1.67
N ARG A 99 9.40 2.16 -2.11
CA ARG A 99 8.49 2.95 -2.94
C ARG A 99 8.35 2.36 -4.34
N THR A 100 9.42 1.86 -4.95
CA THR A 100 9.34 1.18 -6.25
C THR A 100 8.48 -0.08 -6.15
N ALA A 101 8.62 -0.86 -5.06
CA ALA A 101 7.75 -2.01 -4.81
C ALA A 101 6.27 -1.62 -4.66
N ARG A 102 5.95 -0.51 -3.98
CA ARG A 102 4.58 0.01 -3.88
C ARG A 102 4.02 0.45 -5.24
N VAL A 103 4.83 1.13 -6.05
CA VAL A 103 4.43 1.52 -7.41
C VAL A 103 4.15 0.28 -8.26
N LYS A 104 4.98 -0.77 -8.18
CA LYS A 104 4.72 -2.04 -8.87
C LYS A 104 3.41 -2.69 -8.43
N LYS A 105 3.16 -2.75 -7.12
CA LYS A 105 1.91 -3.27 -6.57
C LYS A 105 0.71 -2.49 -7.09
N TYR A 106 0.81 -1.16 -7.11
CA TYR A 106 -0.21 -0.27 -7.67
C TYR A 106 -0.44 -0.50 -9.18
N SER A 107 0.62 -0.66 -9.96
CA SER A 107 0.49 -0.94 -11.40
C SER A 107 -0.25 -2.26 -11.67
N ALA A 108 -0.17 -3.24 -10.77
CA ALA A 108 -0.92 -4.49 -10.87
C ALA A 108 -2.34 -4.39 -10.30
N SER A 109 -2.55 -3.69 -9.18
CA SER A 109 -3.82 -3.67 -8.45
C SER A 109 -4.76 -2.52 -8.84
N GLY A 110 -4.22 -1.41 -9.33
CA GLY A 110 -4.92 -0.13 -9.54
C GLY A 110 -5.40 0.57 -8.26
N LYS A 111 -5.10 0.03 -7.06
CA LYS A 111 -5.62 0.54 -5.79
C LYS A 111 -4.75 1.65 -5.24
N GLU A 112 -5.29 2.86 -5.11
CA GLU A 112 -4.57 4.01 -4.53
C GLU A 112 -4.02 3.75 -3.11
N GLY A 113 -4.68 2.86 -2.36
CA GLY A 113 -4.22 2.40 -1.04
C GLY A 113 -2.81 1.79 -1.03
N ASP A 114 -2.35 1.20 -2.15
CA ASP A 114 -1.02 0.60 -2.25
C ASP A 114 0.10 1.64 -2.33
N LEU A 115 -0.19 2.85 -2.84
CA LEU A 115 0.77 3.95 -2.89
C LEU A 115 0.91 4.64 -1.54
N ASN A 116 -0.21 4.81 -0.82
CA ASN A 116 -0.26 5.57 0.41
C ASN A 116 -0.65 4.70 1.61
N PRO A 117 0.33 4.22 2.41
CA PRO A 117 0.05 3.41 3.59
C PRO A 117 -0.72 4.16 4.68
N LYS A 118 -0.85 5.50 4.59
CA LYS A 118 -1.72 6.26 5.50
C LYS A 118 -3.20 5.99 5.24
N ILE A 119 -3.60 5.56 4.04
CA ILE A 119 -5.00 5.27 3.71
C ILE A 119 -5.49 4.05 4.50
N GLU A 120 -4.70 2.98 4.53
CA GLU A 120 -5.01 1.81 5.36
C GLU A 120 -5.08 2.19 6.84
N LYS A 121 -4.07 2.90 7.35
CA LYS A 121 -4.07 3.41 8.75
C LYS A 121 -5.24 4.35 9.06
N ARG A 122 -5.78 5.04 8.05
CA ARG A 122 -6.95 5.92 8.19
C ARG A 122 -8.24 5.12 8.35
N ASN A 123 -8.32 3.97 7.70
CA ASN A 123 -9.52 3.13 7.59
C ASN A 123 -9.52 1.94 8.57
N ASP A 124 -8.46 1.79 9.35
CA ASP A 124 -8.36 0.85 10.46
C ASP A 124 -9.49 1.06 11.49
N ASP A 125 -9.95 -0.03 12.10
CA ASP A 125 -11.11 -0.02 13.00
C ASP A 125 -10.83 0.79 14.27
N ALA A 126 -9.59 0.76 14.76
CA ALA A 126 -9.16 1.64 15.85
C ALA A 126 -9.22 3.13 15.46
N ALA A 127 -8.90 3.46 14.21
CA ALA A 127 -8.96 4.84 13.71
C ALA A 127 -10.41 5.29 13.48
N LYS A 128 -11.29 4.39 13.03
CA LYS A 128 -12.74 4.63 12.92
C LYS A 128 -13.38 4.82 14.29
N ALA A 129 -13.08 3.97 15.26
CA ALA A 129 -13.58 4.06 16.63
C ALA A 129 -13.18 5.39 17.29
N LYS A 130 -11.91 5.80 17.18
CA LYS A 130 -11.44 7.11 17.66
C LYS A 130 -12.13 8.29 16.97
N ARG A 131 -12.52 8.17 15.69
CA ARG A 131 -13.28 9.23 15.00
C ARG A 131 -14.74 9.26 15.45
N ALA A 132 -15.35 8.10 15.66
CA ALA A 132 -16.71 8.00 16.17
C ALA A 132 -16.81 8.64 17.56
N ASP A 133 -15.86 8.31 18.45
CA ASP A 133 -15.76 8.88 19.80
C ASP A 133 -15.55 10.41 19.80
N LYS A 134 -14.68 10.91 18.90
CA LYS A 134 -14.40 12.36 18.78
C LYS A 134 -15.44 13.14 17.98
N ARG A 135 -16.47 12.49 17.43
CA ARG A 135 -17.46 13.18 16.60
C ARG A 135 -18.36 14.02 17.51
N LYS A 136 -18.07 15.32 17.59
CA LYS A 136 -18.90 16.28 18.32
C LYS A 136 -20.35 16.21 17.85
N ASN A 137 -21.29 16.22 18.78
CA ASN A 137 -22.74 16.13 18.53
C ASN A 137 -23.18 14.83 17.83
N PHE A 138 -22.52 13.70 18.11
CA PHE A 138 -22.95 12.39 17.65
C PHE A 138 -23.54 11.61 18.83
N LEU A 139 -24.81 11.19 18.71
CA LEU A 139 -25.42 10.22 19.60
C LEU A 139 -25.11 8.83 19.05
N THR A 140 -24.60 7.92 19.89
CA THR A 140 -24.53 6.51 19.53
C THR A 140 -25.95 5.92 19.44
N LEU A 141 -26.10 4.76 18.80
CA LEU A 141 -27.40 4.08 18.73
C LEU A 141 -27.96 3.78 20.14
N ASP A 142 -27.10 3.39 21.06
CA ASP A 142 -27.48 3.12 22.45
C ASP A 142 -27.92 4.39 23.18
N GLN A 143 -27.22 5.51 22.97
CA GLN A 143 -27.61 6.81 23.54
C GLN A 143 -28.92 7.31 22.93
N TRP A 144 -29.14 7.09 21.65
CA TRP A 144 -30.40 7.41 20.99
C TRP A 144 -31.55 6.60 21.59
N GLN A 145 -31.36 5.29 21.79
CA GLN A 145 -32.36 4.44 22.40
C GLN A 145 -32.65 4.85 23.85
N ALA A 146 -31.61 5.17 24.64
CA ALA A 146 -31.80 5.65 26.00
C ALA A 146 -32.64 6.94 26.07
N LEU A 147 -32.45 7.86 25.11
CA LEU A 147 -33.27 9.08 25.02
C LEU A 147 -34.73 8.77 24.65
N LEU A 148 -34.97 7.79 23.78
CA LEU A 148 -36.33 7.32 23.46
C LEU A 148 -36.99 6.68 24.68
N ASP A 149 -36.27 5.80 25.38
CA ASP A 149 -36.78 5.13 26.58
C ASP A 149 -37.12 6.14 27.68
N ASP A 150 -36.29 7.17 27.87
CA ASP A 150 -36.54 8.23 28.84
C ASP A 150 -37.73 9.11 28.43
N PHE A 151 -37.88 9.40 27.14
CA PHE A 151 -39.05 10.09 26.60
C PHE A 151 -40.33 9.27 26.82
N GLU A 152 -40.28 7.96 26.58
CA GLU A 152 -41.41 7.04 26.80
C GLU A 152 -41.76 6.88 28.27
N LYS A 153 -40.81 7.02 29.19
CA LYS A 153 -41.08 7.03 30.65
C LYS A 153 -41.65 8.35 31.14
N TRP A 154 -41.21 9.47 30.57
CA TRP A 154 -41.62 10.81 31.02
C TRP A 154 -42.96 11.26 30.44
N ARG A 155 -43.38 10.68 29.31
CA ARG A 155 -44.64 11.03 28.67
C ARG A 155 -45.84 10.71 29.56
N PHE A 156 -46.85 11.57 29.49
CA PHE A 156 -48.13 11.35 30.14
C PHE A 156 -49.05 10.55 29.22
N GLU A 157 -49.96 9.75 29.79
CA GLU A 157 -50.91 8.91 29.04
C GLU A 157 -51.74 9.70 28.01
N TYR A 158 -52.08 10.97 28.28
CA TYR A 158 -52.81 11.80 27.33
C TYR A 158 -52.02 12.09 26.04
N GLN A 159 -50.67 12.05 26.12
CA GLN A 159 -49.79 12.28 24.99
C GLN A 159 -49.77 11.07 24.04
N ASP A 160 -49.97 9.84 24.54
CA ASP A 160 -50.26 8.65 23.71
C ASP A 160 -51.51 8.85 22.87
N ILE A 161 -52.60 9.28 23.50
CA ILE A 161 -53.88 9.48 22.81
C ILE A 161 -53.74 10.52 21.69
N TRP A 162 -52.96 11.58 21.90
CA TRP A 162 -52.66 12.56 20.85
C TRP A 162 -51.78 12.00 19.74
N TRP A 163 -50.75 11.23 20.08
CA TRP A 163 -49.85 10.62 19.11
C TRP A 163 -50.56 9.64 18.19
N ASP A 164 -51.45 8.81 18.72
CA ASP A 164 -52.22 7.81 17.97
C ASP A 164 -53.20 8.44 16.99
N ASN A 165 -53.65 9.67 17.26
CA ASN A 165 -54.59 10.40 16.42
C ASN A 165 -53.94 11.48 15.56
N ARG A 166 -52.60 11.45 15.41
CA ARG A 166 -51.84 12.48 14.66
C ARG A 166 -52.29 12.63 13.20
N ASP A 167 -52.76 11.54 12.59
CA ASP A 167 -53.18 11.43 11.19
C ASP A 167 -54.61 11.96 10.94
N GLN A 168 -55.36 12.29 11.98
CA GLN A 168 -56.71 12.85 11.85
C GLN A 168 -56.65 14.31 11.36
N ARG A 169 -57.24 14.59 10.19
CA ARG A 169 -57.30 15.94 9.59
C ARG A 169 -58.01 16.96 10.50
N THR A 170 -59.00 16.54 11.28
CA THR A 170 -59.70 17.40 12.25
C THR A 170 -59.71 16.71 13.61
N ARG A 171 -58.90 17.22 14.55
CA ARG A 171 -58.62 16.58 15.85
C ARG A 171 -59.66 16.90 16.92
N LYS A 172 -60.95 16.65 16.63
CA LYS A 172 -62.05 16.73 17.61
C LYS A 172 -62.31 15.35 18.26
N ILE A 173 -61.27 14.73 18.83
CA ILE A 173 -61.29 13.33 19.28
C ILE A 173 -62.05 13.20 20.62
N ARG A 174 -61.59 13.92 21.65
CA ARG A 174 -62.18 14.01 22.99
C ARG A 174 -61.82 15.35 23.63
N LYS A 175 -62.55 15.78 24.65
CA LYS A 175 -62.20 16.99 25.43
C LYS A 175 -60.95 16.72 26.26
N ALA A 176 -60.09 17.72 26.48
CA ALA A 176 -58.84 17.59 27.24
C ALA A 176 -59.01 16.89 28.61
N ARG A 177 -60.08 17.24 29.35
CA ARG A 177 -60.45 16.59 30.62
C ARG A 177 -60.77 15.09 30.51
N GLN A 178 -61.28 14.63 29.36
CA GLN A 178 -61.68 13.24 29.16
C GLN A 178 -60.49 12.32 28.87
N ILE A 179 -59.33 12.90 28.56
CA ILE A 179 -58.11 12.18 28.27
C ILE A 179 -57.05 12.41 29.35
N GLY A 180 -57.39 13.08 30.46
CA GLY A 180 -56.43 13.37 31.53
C GLY A 180 -55.45 14.51 31.24
N ALA A 181 -55.69 15.30 30.17
CA ALA A 181 -54.89 16.49 29.85
C ALA A 181 -55.40 17.71 30.63
N THR A 182 -55.47 17.59 31.95
CA THR A 182 -55.83 18.65 32.89
C THR A 182 -54.74 18.73 33.94
N VAL A 183 -54.21 19.93 34.16
CA VAL A 183 -53.16 20.26 35.14
C VAL A 183 -53.47 19.68 36.51
#